data_AF-A0A6M3KPQ5-F1
#
_entry.id   AF-A0A6M3KPQ5-F1
#
_cell.length_a   1.000
_cell.length_b   1.000
_cell.length_c   1.000
_cell.angle_alpha   90.00
_cell.angle_beta   90.00
_cell.angle_gamma   90.00
#
_symmetry.space_group_name_H-M   'P 1'
#
loop_
_entity.id
_entity.type
_entity.pdbx_description
1 polymer ?
#
loop_
_entity_poly.entity_id
_entity_poly.type
_entity_poly.pdbx_seq_one_letter_code
_entity_poly.pdbx_strand_id
1 'polypeptide(L)'
;MEQAKDIPMEESNNKDLAGLNVKCPVCTRVYLQTTDQYDPDIKAHGAMVTLKDPWKKWKWSPFGDGLNEKQACKESRSHFSMFCTGCGAGLCRSGKLRVMERPIEPSHITVTYTDEELEREWNERIVNAKNRAIPHEKKVYSIMVDDEEQTESRDDKIFRLKKRGLTNTAIGKKIGLSGARVGVILKKRKKHEYRPNRE
;
A
#
# COMPACT_ATOMS: atom_id res chain seq x y z
N MET A 1 54.90 -31.62 16.10
CA MET A 1 53.85 -31.05 16.98
C MET A 1 53.32 -29.82 16.27
N GLU A 2 52.34 -30.02 15.37
CA GLU A 2 51.70 -28.92 14.65
C GLU A 2 50.63 -28.31 15.56
N GLN A 3 50.80 -27.03 15.87
CA GLN A 3 49.84 -26.27 16.66
C GLN A 3 48.66 -25.89 15.77
N ALA A 4 47.50 -26.47 16.07
CA ALA A 4 46.23 -26.05 15.49
C ALA A 4 45.97 -24.59 15.91
N LYS A 5 45.94 -23.69 14.93
CA LYS A 5 45.54 -22.30 15.14
C LYS A 5 44.01 -22.26 15.18
N ASP A 6 43.47 -21.90 16.33
CA ASP A 6 42.05 -21.62 16.51
C ASP A 6 41.66 -20.47 15.56
N ILE A 7 40.89 -20.79 14.54
CA ILE A 7 40.27 -19.80 13.66
C ILE A 7 39.06 -19.26 14.44
N PRO A 8 39.01 -17.95 14.76
CA PRO A 8 37.83 -17.37 15.38
C PRO A 8 36.66 -17.53 14.40
N MET A 9 35.66 -18.33 14.80
CA MET A 9 34.36 -18.35 14.14
C MET A 9 33.75 -16.97 14.29
N GLU A 10 33.77 -16.18 13.22
CA GLU A 10 33.00 -14.93 13.15
C GLU A 10 31.52 -15.29 13.33
N GLU A 11 30.95 -14.88 14.47
CA GLU A 11 29.50 -14.89 14.69
C GLU A 11 28.87 -13.99 13.62
N SER A 12 28.31 -14.62 12.59
CA SER A 12 27.58 -13.90 11.54
C SER A 12 26.39 -13.17 12.18
N ASN A 13 26.37 -11.85 12.01
CA ASN A 13 25.31 -10.94 12.48
C ASN A 13 23.99 -11.14 11.69
N ASN A 14 23.47 -12.38 11.60
CA ASN A 14 22.25 -12.70 10.85
C ASN A 14 20.95 -12.38 11.61
N LYS A 15 21.03 -11.81 12.82
CA LYS A 15 19.86 -11.48 13.65
C LYS A 15 18.90 -10.49 12.98
N ASP A 16 19.39 -9.68 12.04
CA ASP A 16 18.58 -8.65 11.38
C ASP A 16 17.59 -9.21 10.34
N LEU A 17 17.78 -10.45 9.88
CA LEU A 17 16.96 -11.05 8.83
C LEU A 17 15.77 -11.88 9.35
N ALA A 18 15.58 -11.96 10.67
CA ALA A 18 14.42 -12.62 11.27
C ALA A 18 13.13 -11.80 11.06
N GLY A 19 11.99 -12.48 10.95
CA GLY A 19 10.66 -11.87 10.84
C GLY A 19 10.32 -11.27 9.47
N LEU A 20 11.16 -11.45 8.46
CA LEU A 20 10.90 -11.01 7.10
C LEU A 20 9.85 -11.89 6.43
N ASN A 21 9.00 -11.29 5.60
CA ASN A 21 7.88 -11.99 4.99
C ASN A 21 8.34 -12.88 3.83
N VAL A 22 7.91 -14.15 3.82
CA VAL A 22 8.21 -15.09 2.74
C VAL A 22 7.03 -15.16 1.77
N LYS A 23 7.27 -14.78 0.51
CA LYS A 23 6.27 -14.73 -0.55
C LYS A 23 6.23 -16.03 -1.34
N CYS A 24 5.05 -16.62 -1.49
CA CYS A 24 4.88 -17.77 -2.39
C CYS A 24 5.14 -17.36 -3.85
N PRO A 25 5.97 -18.09 -4.61
CA PRO A 25 6.27 -17.73 -6.00
C PRO A 25 5.08 -17.90 -6.96
N VAL A 26 4.06 -18.68 -6.58
CA VAL A 26 2.88 -18.97 -7.41
C VAL A 26 1.67 -18.16 -7.00
N CYS A 27 1.14 -18.37 -5.78
CA CYS A 27 -0.09 -17.67 -5.35
C CYS A 27 0.16 -16.28 -4.78
N THR A 28 1.43 -15.84 -4.67
CA THR A 28 1.86 -14.52 -4.16
C THR A 28 1.49 -14.18 -2.72
N ARG A 29 0.73 -15.04 -2.03
CA ARG A 29 0.35 -14.89 -0.63
C ARG A 29 1.54 -15.12 0.30
N VAL A 30 1.40 -14.60 1.52
CA VAL A 30 2.45 -14.55 2.54
C VAL A 30 1.92 -15.23 3.80
N TYR A 31 2.27 -16.51 3.96
CA TYR A 31 1.87 -17.33 5.10
C TYR A 31 2.99 -17.50 6.13
N LEU A 32 4.23 -17.34 5.67
CA LEU A 32 5.44 -17.66 6.41
C LEU A 32 6.28 -16.39 6.61
N GLN A 33 7.08 -16.39 7.66
CA GLN A 33 8.12 -15.40 7.92
C GLN A 33 9.44 -16.11 8.23
N THR A 34 10.56 -15.44 8.04
CA THR A 34 11.90 -15.96 8.35
C THR A 34 12.11 -16.06 9.86
N THR A 35 12.90 -17.05 10.28
CA THR A 35 13.37 -17.20 11.66
C THR A 35 14.76 -16.58 11.82
N ASP A 36 15.30 -16.63 13.04
CA ASP A 36 16.69 -16.31 13.38
C ASP A 36 17.72 -17.22 12.69
N GLN A 37 17.30 -18.37 12.18
CA GLN A 37 18.14 -19.31 11.43
C GLN A 37 18.15 -19.04 9.93
N TYR A 38 17.44 -18.01 9.45
CA TYR A 38 17.42 -17.69 8.04
C TYR A 38 18.76 -17.10 7.60
N ASP A 39 19.33 -17.71 6.56
CA ASP A 39 20.56 -17.27 5.91
C ASP A 39 20.34 -17.32 4.38
N PRO A 40 20.48 -16.19 3.66
CA PRO A 40 20.22 -16.09 2.23
C PRO A 40 21.28 -16.77 1.34
N ASP A 41 22.45 -17.12 1.91
CA ASP A 41 23.58 -17.67 1.17
C ASP A 41 23.56 -19.21 1.13
N ILE A 42 22.83 -19.83 2.06
CA ILE A 42 22.65 -21.29 2.09
C ILE A 42 21.31 -21.73 1.48
N LYS A 43 21.22 -23.04 1.15
CA LYS A 43 19.98 -23.62 0.63
C LYS A 43 18.90 -23.59 1.71
N ALA A 44 17.73 -23.11 1.32
CA ALA A 44 16.57 -23.00 2.19
C ALA A 44 16.17 -24.36 2.79
N HIS A 45 15.79 -24.34 4.05
CA HIS A 45 15.19 -25.49 4.74
C HIS A 45 14.09 -25.03 5.71
N GLY A 46 13.32 -26.00 6.21
CA GLY A 46 12.13 -25.77 7.01
C GLY A 46 12.36 -24.99 8.29
N ALA A 47 13.53 -25.13 8.94
CA ALA A 47 13.85 -24.39 10.15
C ALA A 47 14.12 -22.88 9.94
N MET A 48 14.30 -22.43 8.70
CA MET A 48 14.48 -20.99 8.37
C MET A 48 13.17 -20.20 8.34
N VAL A 49 12.02 -20.88 8.42
CA VAL A 49 10.71 -20.26 8.29
C VAL A 49 9.75 -20.75 9.37
N THR A 50 8.83 -19.88 9.75
CA THR A 50 7.76 -20.14 10.71
C THR A 50 6.45 -19.57 10.19
N LEU A 51 5.32 -20.16 10.59
CA LEU A 51 4.00 -19.64 10.23
C LEU A 51 3.75 -18.30 10.91
N LYS A 52 3.17 -17.37 10.15
CA LYS A 52 2.67 -16.12 10.70
C LYS A 52 1.37 -16.34 11.47
N ASP A 53 1.07 -15.42 12.36
CA ASP A 53 -0.29 -15.24 12.86
C ASP A 53 -1.21 -14.71 11.75
N PRO A 54 -2.50 -15.12 11.68
CA PRO A 54 -3.19 -16.03 12.60
C PRO A 54 -3.05 -17.53 12.26
N TRP A 55 -2.41 -17.88 11.14
CA TRP A 55 -2.32 -19.26 10.65
C TRP A 55 -1.67 -20.21 11.65
N LYS A 56 -0.65 -19.73 12.36
CA LYS A 56 -0.03 -20.43 13.49
C LYS A 56 -1.01 -20.74 14.62
N LYS A 57 -1.83 -19.76 15.03
CA LYS A 57 -2.88 -19.92 16.06
C LYS A 57 -3.96 -20.91 15.62
N TRP A 58 -4.25 -21.00 14.32
CA TRP A 58 -5.18 -21.97 13.75
C TRP A 58 -4.57 -23.35 13.54
N LYS A 59 -3.33 -23.59 13.98
CA LYS A 59 -2.63 -24.87 13.88
C LYS A 59 -2.52 -25.39 12.44
N TRP A 60 -2.36 -24.47 11.47
CA TRP A 60 -2.05 -24.88 10.11
C TRP A 60 -0.67 -25.54 10.04
N SER A 61 -0.49 -26.45 9.08
CA SER A 61 0.86 -26.95 8.74
C SER A 61 1.62 -25.86 7.98
N PRO A 62 2.91 -25.61 8.28
CA PRO A 62 3.74 -24.67 7.52
C PRO A 62 3.85 -25.04 6.03
N PHE A 63 3.84 -26.35 5.74
CA PHE A 63 4.11 -26.88 4.40
C PHE A 63 2.94 -27.65 3.79
N GLY A 64 1.74 -27.58 4.37
CA GLY A 64 0.55 -28.27 3.86
C GLY A 64 0.64 -29.81 3.91
N ASP A 65 1.58 -30.35 4.68
CA ASP A 65 1.85 -31.78 4.87
C ASP A 65 0.97 -32.42 5.97
N GLY A 66 0.14 -31.61 6.64
CA GLY A 66 -0.70 -32.05 7.77
C GLY A 66 0.06 -32.22 9.08
N LEU A 67 1.39 -31.98 9.11
CA LEU A 67 2.19 -32.03 10.32
C LEU A 67 2.05 -30.74 11.13
N ASN A 68 2.27 -30.85 12.44
CA ASN A 68 2.37 -29.66 13.27
C ASN A 68 3.66 -28.87 12.95
N GLU A 69 3.68 -27.58 13.27
CA GLU A 69 4.80 -26.69 12.91
C GLU A 69 6.18 -27.21 13.38
N LYS A 70 6.27 -27.75 14.60
CA LYS A 70 7.53 -28.26 15.14
C LYS A 70 8.04 -29.48 14.36
N GLN A 71 7.14 -30.37 13.95
CA GLN A 71 7.47 -31.55 13.16
C GLN A 71 7.83 -31.15 11.72
N ALA A 72 6.99 -30.37 11.06
CA ALA A 72 7.17 -29.92 9.68
C ALA A 72 8.53 -29.21 9.47
N CYS A 73 8.90 -28.29 10.37
CA CYS A 73 10.16 -27.56 10.29
C CYS A 73 11.40 -28.43 10.59
N LYS A 74 11.25 -29.49 11.41
CA LYS A 74 12.34 -30.44 11.73
C LYS A 74 12.55 -31.47 10.62
N GLU A 75 11.47 -31.91 9.98
CA GLU A 75 11.46 -32.93 8.94
C GLU A 75 11.79 -32.36 7.56
N SER A 76 11.40 -31.11 7.29
CA SER A 76 11.70 -30.43 6.03
C SER A 76 13.14 -29.92 5.97
N ARG A 77 14.12 -30.84 5.97
CA ARG A 77 15.55 -30.50 5.83
C ARG A 77 15.95 -30.11 4.41
N SER A 78 15.06 -30.29 3.43
CA SER A 78 15.33 -30.02 2.03
C SER A 78 14.38 -28.96 1.47
N HIS A 79 14.92 -28.03 0.69
CA HIS A 79 14.14 -27.04 -0.08
C HIS A 79 13.05 -27.66 -0.96
N PHE A 80 13.19 -28.93 -1.37
CA PHE A 80 12.18 -29.64 -2.16
C PHE A 80 10.93 -30.04 -1.37
N SER A 81 11.01 -30.12 -0.03
CA SER A 81 9.86 -30.51 0.81
C SER A 81 9.07 -29.30 1.34
N MET A 82 9.46 -28.08 0.98
CA MET A 82 8.81 -26.86 1.45
C MET A 82 7.72 -26.42 0.46
N PHE A 83 6.46 -26.66 0.80
CA PHE A 83 5.32 -26.28 -0.02
C PHE A 83 4.51 -25.14 0.60
N CYS A 84 3.85 -24.35 -0.24
CA CYS A 84 2.99 -23.27 0.21
C CYS A 84 1.70 -23.86 0.77
N THR A 85 1.40 -23.62 2.06
CA THR A 85 0.18 -24.15 2.68
C THR A 85 -1.13 -23.73 2.00
N GLY A 86 -1.14 -22.64 1.23
CA GLY A 86 -2.33 -22.15 0.55
C GLY A 86 -2.58 -22.73 -0.85
N CYS A 87 -1.53 -23.16 -1.56
CA CYS A 87 -1.66 -23.62 -2.96
C CYS A 87 -0.86 -24.88 -3.30
N GLY A 88 -0.12 -25.46 -2.35
CA GLY A 88 0.73 -26.63 -2.55
C GLY A 88 1.97 -26.40 -3.44
N ALA A 89 2.21 -25.19 -3.96
CA ALA A 89 3.37 -24.93 -4.78
C ALA A 89 4.67 -24.92 -3.97
N GLY A 90 5.77 -25.43 -4.53
CA GLY A 90 7.08 -25.41 -3.90
C GLY A 90 7.56 -23.97 -3.63
N LEU A 91 7.92 -23.67 -2.39
CA LEU A 91 8.29 -22.32 -1.94
C LEU A 91 9.67 -21.89 -2.43
N CYS A 92 10.61 -22.83 -2.50
CA CYS A 92 12.01 -22.58 -2.82
C CYS A 92 12.57 -23.64 -3.77
N ARG A 93 11.90 -23.90 -4.90
CA ARG A 93 12.37 -24.88 -5.91
C ARG A 93 13.80 -24.63 -6.41
N SER A 94 14.27 -23.38 -6.39
CA SER A 94 15.64 -22.98 -6.74
C SER A 94 16.64 -23.12 -5.58
N GLY A 95 16.19 -23.55 -4.39
CA GLY A 95 16.97 -23.54 -3.16
C GLY A 95 16.98 -22.20 -2.42
N LYS A 96 16.35 -21.14 -2.95
CA LYS A 96 16.27 -19.82 -2.30
C LYS A 96 14.82 -19.40 -2.02
N LEU A 97 14.59 -18.76 -0.87
CA LEU A 97 13.29 -18.17 -0.50
C LEU A 97 13.12 -16.80 -1.15
N ARG A 98 11.89 -16.46 -1.55
CA ARG A 98 11.53 -15.09 -1.97
C ARG A 98 11.10 -14.30 -0.74
N VAL A 99 12.07 -13.64 -0.12
CA VAL A 99 11.85 -12.80 1.05
C VAL A 99 11.53 -11.38 0.60
N MET A 100 10.50 -10.76 1.19
CA MET A 100 10.21 -9.35 0.99
C MET A 100 11.02 -8.54 2.00
N GLU A 101 11.72 -7.52 1.51
CA GLU A 101 12.40 -6.55 2.37
C GLU A 101 11.42 -5.94 3.36
N ARG A 102 11.90 -5.70 4.59
CA ARG A 102 11.10 -5.05 5.61
C ARG A 102 10.73 -3.66 5.06
N PRO A 103 9.46 -3.24 5.06
CA PRO A 103 9.15 -1.85 4.75
C PRO A 103 9.95 -1.00 5.72
N ILE A 104 10.80 -0.12 5.18
CA ILE A 104 11.58 0.83 5.97
C ILE A 104 10.54 1.61 6.78
N GLU A 105 10.50 1.39 8.10
CA GLU A 105 9.59 2.15 8.94
C GLU A 105 9.94 3.64 8.78
N PRO A 106 8.96 4.52 8.53
CA PRO A 106 9.21 5.93 8.27
C PRO A 106 9.82 6.69 9.48
N SER A 107 10.09 6.01 10.59
CA SER A 107 10.67 6.57 11.82
C SER A 107 12.14 7.00 11.70
N HIS A 108 12.85 6.64 10.63
CA HIS A 108 14.29 6.95 10.48
C HIS A 108 14.68 7.64 9.18
N ILE A 109 13.72 8.14 8.39
CA ILE A 109 14.06 9.09 7.33
C ILE A 109 14.03 10.49 7.96
N THR A 110 15.06 10.82 8.73
CA THR A 110 15.37 12.22 9.04
C THR A 110 15.93 12.82 7.76
N VAL A 111 15.05 13.37 6.92
CA VAL A 111 15.55 14.24 5.84
C VAL A 111 16.01 15.53 6.52
N THR A 112 17.31 15.63 6.81
CA THR A 112 17.89 16.89 7.26
C THR A 112 18.06 17.78 6.05
N TYR A 113 16.99 18.49 5.70
CA TYR A 113 17.15 19.67 4.86
C TYR A 113 17.81 20.75 5.70
N THR A 114 18.87 21.35 5.17
CA THR A 114 19.31 22.64 5.71
C THR A 114 18.28 23.71 5.32
N ASP A 115 18.05 24.72 6.17
CA ASP A 115 17.11 25.81 5.86
C ASP A 115 17.42 26.48 4.50
N GLU A 116 18.71 26.52 4.14
CA GLU A 116 19.21 27.03 2.87
C GLU A 116 18.78 26.20 1.65
N GLU A 117 18.71 24.88 1.77
CA GLU A 117 18.26 23.98 0.70
C GLU A 117 16.75 24.08 0.49
N LEU A 118 15.99 24.20 1.57
CA LEU A 118 14.54 24.43 1.53
C LEU A 118 14.21 25.78 0.89
N GLU A 119 14.93 26.84 1.25
CA GLU A 119 14.74 28.16 0.66
C GLU A 119 15.12 28.19 -0.82
N ARG A 120 16.17 27.46 -1.22
CA ARG A 120 16.55 27.30 -2.63
C ARG A 120 15.47 26.57 -3.44
N GLU A 121 14.99 25.43 -2.95
CA GLU A 121 13.95 24.64 -3.65
C GLU A 121 12.63 25.42 -3.75
N TRP A 122 12.26 26.15 -2.68
CA TRP A 122 11.07 26.99 -2.67
C TRP A 122 11.17 28.15 -3.67
N ASN A 123 12.31 28.84 -3.72
CA ASN A 123 12.56 29.91 -4.68
C ASN A 123 12.55 29.39 -6.13
N GLU A 124 13.13 28.22 -6.39
CA GLU A 124 13.13 27.61 -7.71
C GLU A 124 11.71 27.21 -8.16
N ARG A 125 10.87 26.72 -7.24
CA ARG A 125 9.45 26.46 -7.50
C ARG A 125 8.67 27.74 -7.80
N ILE A 126 8.91 28.83 -7.07
CA ILE A 126 8.28 30.14 -7.33
C ILE A 126 8.68 30.68 -8.70
N VAL A 127 9.97 30.62 -9.05
CA VAL A 127 10.48 31.07 -10.35
C VAL A 127 9.87 30.25 -11.48
N ASN A 128 9.84 28.92 -11.36
CA ASN A 128 9.22 28.06 -12.36
C ASN A 128 7.71 28.27 -12.49
N ALA A 129 6.99 28.52 -11.39
CA ALA A 129 5.57 28.86 -11.42
C ALA A 129 5.33 30.21 -12.11
N LYS A 130 6.15 31.22 -11.80
CA LYS A 130 6.09 32.54 -12.47
C LYS A 130 6.39 32.45 -13.96
N ASN A 131 7.39 31.67 -14.36
CA ASN A 131 7.75 31.47 -15.77
C ASN A 131 6.68 30.70 -16.56
N ARG A 132 5.98 29.74 -15.92
CA ARG A 132 4.82 29.07 -16.51
C ARG A 132 3.57 29.95 -16.59
N ALA A 133 3.48 30.94 -15.71
CA ALA A 133 2.37 31.89 -15.67
C ALA A 133 2.54 33.08 -16.62
N ILE A 134 3.64 33.18 -17.40
CA ILE A 134 3.74 34.14 -18.50
C ILE A 134 2.97 33.57 -19.68
N PRO A 135 1.76 34.07 -19.99
CA PRO A 135 1.06 33.66 -21.19
C PRO A 135 1.80 34.29 -22.37
N HIS A 136 2.16 33.48 -23.35
CA HIS A 136 2.25 33.99 -24.72
C HIS A 136 0.87 34.54 -25.08
N GLU A 137 0.66 35.83 -24.88
CA GLU A 137 -0.07 36.75 -25.76
C GLU A 137 -0.34 38.08 -25.06
N LYS A 138 0.38 39.12 -25.50
CA LYS A 138 -0.12 40.48 -25.45
C LYS A 138 -1.36 40.55 -26.35
N LYS A 139 -2.55 40.40 -25.77
CA LYS A 139 -3.75 41.07 -26.27
C LYS A 139 -4.45 41.75 -25.11
N VAL A 140 -4.31 43.07 -25.11
CA VAL A 140 -5.07 44.00 -24.29
C VAL A 140 -6.54 43.84 -24.66
N TYR A 141 -7.31 43.19 -23.80
CA TYR A 141 -8.74 43.45 -23.66
C TYR A 141 -9.03 43.63 -22.17
N SER A 142 -9.29 44.88 -21.80
CA SER A 142 -9.94 45.25 -20.56
C SER A 142 -11.34 44.63 -20.56
N ILE A 143 -11.54 43.61 -19.75
CA ILE A 143 -12.87 43.11 -19.39
C ILE A 143 -12.89 43.09 -17.86
N MET A 144 -13.56 44.10 -17.29
CA MET A 144 -14.06 44.04 -15.93
C MET A 144 -15.15 42.98 -15.89
N VAL A 145 -14.91 41.86 -15.22
CA VAL A 145 -15.98 41.00 -14.71
C VAL A 145 -15.57 40.53 -13.33
N ASP A 146 -16.39 40.91 -12.35
CA ASP A 146 -16.43 40.39 -11.00
C ASP A 146 -16.67 38.88 -11.04
N ASP A 147 -15.69 38.07 -10.66
CA ASP A 147 -15.88 36.64 -10.40
C ASP A 147 -15.55 36.35 -8.92
N GLU A 148 -16.47 36.76 -8.04
CA GLU A 148 -16.75 35.97 -6.83
C GLU A 148 -17.31 34.62 -7.29
N GLU A 149 -16.42 33.71 -7.67
CA GLU A 149 -16.77 32.33 -7.96
C GLU A 149 -17.15 31.64 -6.64
N GLN A 150 -18.39 31.88 -6.21
CA GLN A 150 -19.04 31.15 -5.13
C GLN A 150 -18.91 29.66 -5.44
N THR A 151 -18.18 28.95 -4.57
CA THR A 151 -18.12 27.49 -4.54
C THR A 151 -19.49 26.92 -4.17
N GLU A 152 -20.46 27.04 -5.08
CA GLU A 152 -21.76 26.42 -4.92
C GLU A 152 -21.55 24.91 -4.88
N SER A 153 -21.95 24.30 -3.76
CA SER A 153 -21.91 22.85 -3.60
C SER A 153 -22.59 22.16 -4.77
N ARG A 154 -22.00 21.06 -5.26
CA ARG A 154 -22.56 20.29 -6.38
C ARG A 154 -24.02 19.90 -6.14
N ASP A 155 -24.42 19.71 -4.89
CA ASP A 155 -25.79 19.35 -4.51
C ASP A 155 -26.77 20.52 -4.66
N ASP A 156 -26.33 21.76 -4.44
CA ASP A 156 -27.15 22.97 -4.63
C ASP A 156 -27.34 23.28 -6.12
N LYS A 157 -26.29 23.08 -6.92
CA LYS A 157 -26.36 23.17 -8.38
C LYS A 157 -27.34 22.14 -8.96
N ILE A 158 -27.33 20.89 -8.47
CA ILE A 158 -28.30 19.85 -8.84
C ILE A 158 -29.73 20.30 -8.50
N PHE A 159 -29.93 20.84 -7.30
CA PHE A 159 -31.26 21.24 -6.83
C PHE A 159 -31.81 22.45 -7.60
N ARG A 160 -31.00 23.47 -7.86
CA ARG A 160 -31.35 24.63 -8.69
C ARG A 160 -31.77 24.22 -10.10
N LEU A 161 -31.00 23.32 -10.73
CA LEU A 161 -31.33 22.79 -12.05
C LEU A 161 -32.62 21.95 -12.02
N LYS A 162 -32.89 21.23 -10.93
CA LYS A 162 -34.13 20.49 -10.76
C LYS A 162 -35.35 21.40 -10.60
N LYS A 163 -35.23 22.50 -9.86
CA LYS A 163 -36.28 23.54 -9.75
C LYS A 163 -36.62 24.19 -11.10
N ARG A 164 -35.65 24.27 -12.03
CA ARG A 164 -35.87 24.74 -13.41
C ARG A 164 -36.54 23.69 -14.32
N GLY A 165 -37.01 22.57 -13.79
CA GLY A 165 -37.74 21.55 -14.55
C GLY A 165 -36.87 20.59 -15.37
N LEU A 166 -35.54 20.61 -15.19
CA LEU A 166 -34.67 19.72 -15.96
C LEU A 166 -34.84 18.25 -15.54
N THR A 167 -34.78 17.35 -16.52
CA THR A 167 -34.74 15.90 -16.30
C THR A 167 -33.39 15.50 -15.68
N ASN A 168 -33.36 14.41 -14.91
CA ASN A 168 -32.14 13.96 -14.24
C ASN A 168 -31.00 13.67 -15.24
N THR A 169 -31.34 13.22 -16.45
CA THR A 169 -30.38 13.01 -17.55
C THR A 169 -29.79 14.32 -18.05
N ALA A 170 -30.59 15.37 -18.20
CA ALA A 170 -30.12 16.70 -18.62
C ALA A 170 -29.25 17.36 -17.55
N ILE A 171 -29.62 17.20 -16.27
CA ILE A 171 -28.80 17.66 -15.14
C ILE A 171 -27.45 16.92 -15.14
N GLY A 172 -27.47 15.60 -15.28
CA GLY A 172 -26.28 14.76 -15.31
C GLY A 172 -25.28 15.19 -16.38
N LYS A 173 -25.76 15.45 -17.61
CA LYS A 173 -24.93 15.97 -18.70
C LYS A 173 -24.26 17.32 -18.36
N LYS A 174 -24.96 18.23 -17.65
CA LYS A 174 -24.42 19.56 -17.29
C LYS A 174 -23.35 19.55 -16.21
N ILE A 175 -23.27 18.50 -15.37
CA ILE A 175 -22.39 18.47 -14.19
C ILE A 175 -21.45 17.25 -14.16
N GLY A 176 -21.38 16.51 -15.27
CA GLY A 176 -20.54 15.33 -15.41
C GLY A 176 -20.97 14.15 -14.54
N LEU A 177 -22.28 13.93 -14.36
CA LEU A 177 -22.83 12.80 -13.59
C LEU A 177 -23.79 11.97 -14.43
N SER A 178 -23.92 10.68 -14.13
CA SER A 178 -24.98 9.86 -14.70
C SER A 178 -26.34 10.27 -14.12
N GLY A 179 -27.42 10.17 -14.91
CA GLY A 179 -28.78 10.53 -14.44
C GLY A 179 -29.22 9.74 -13.20
N ALA A 180 -28.72 8.50 -13.04
CA ALA A 180 -28.94 7.69 -11.85
C ALA A 180 -28.32 8.31 -10.58
N ARG A 181 -27.08 8.82 -10.66
CA ARG A 181 -26.41 9.50 -9.54
C ARG A 181 -27.14 10.78 -9.12
N VAL A 182 -27.64 11.57 -10.07
CA VAL A 182 -28.47 12.74 -9.79
C VAL A 182 -29.73 12.34 -9.01
N GLY A 183 -30.37 11.23 -9.37
CA GLY A 183 -31.54 10.70 -8.66
C GLY A 183 -31.25 10.31 -7.21
N VAL A 184 -30.09 9.74 -6.91
CA VAL A 184 -29.68 9.38 -5.55
C VAL A 184 -29.48 10.63 -4.67
N ILE A 185 -28.83 11.66 -5.20
CA ILE A 185 -28.57 12.92 -4.48
C ILE A 185 -29.90 13.60 -4.12
N LEU A 186 -30.83 13.70 -5.07
CA LEU A 186 -32.16 14.27 -4.83
C LEU A 186 -32.98 13.49 -3.79
N LYS A 187 -32.87 12.15 -3.77
CA LYS A 187 -33.55 11.30 -2.77
C LYS A 187 -32.98 11.49 -1.35
N LYS A 188 -31.65 11.65 -1.22
CA LYS A 188 -31.01 11.89 0.09
C LYS A 188 -31.48 13.21 0.72
N ARG A 189 -31.57 14.28 -0.08
CA ARG A 189 -32.01 15.60 0.41
C ARG A 189 -33.47 15.59 0.88
N LYS A 190 -34.38 14.94 0.14
CA LYS A 190 -35.80 14.78 0.57
C LYS A 190 -35.96 14.03 1.91
N LYS A 191 -35.07 13.08 2.22
CA LYS A 191 -35.08 12.40 3.53
C LYS A 191 -34.67 13.33 4.68
N HIS A 192 -33.87 14.36 4.41
CA HIS A 192 -33.48 15.35 5.41
C HIS A 192 -34.52 16.46 5.60
N GLU A 193 -35.34 16.78 4.59
CA GLU A 193 -36.39 17.82 4.68
C GLU A 193 -37.67 17.36 5.40
N TYR A 194 -37.90 16.06 5.60
CA TYR A 194 -39.12 15.56 6.25
C TYR A 194 -38.84 14.94 7.62
N ARG A 195 -38.70 15.79 8.63
CA ARG A 195 -39.03 15.47 10.04
C ARG A 195 -40.12 16.46 10.49
N PRO A 196 -41.42 16.13 10.36
CA PRO A 196 -42.41 16.88 11.12
C PRO A 196 -42.13 16.65 12.60
N ASN A 197 -41.83 17.73 13.33
CA ASN A 197 -41.93 17.73 14.79
C ASN A 197 -43.36 17.29 15.12
N ARG A 198 -43.51 16.08 15.65
CA ARG A 198 -44.71 15.69 16.37
C ARG A 198 -44.58 16.24 17.77
N GLU A 199 -45.27 17.35 18.03
CA GLU A 199 -45.78 17.66 19.38
C GLU A 199 -46.94 16.71 19.71
#